data_AF-A0A8J9RM60-F1
#
_entry.id   AF-A0A8J9RM60-F1
#
_cell.length_a   1.000
_cell.length_b   1.000
_cell.length_c   1.000
_cell.angle_alpha   90.00
_cell.angle_beta   90.00
_cell.angle_gamma   90.00
#
_symmetry.space_group_name_H-M   'P 1'
#
loop_
_entity.id
_entity.type
_entity.pdbx_description
1 polymer ?
#
loop_
_entity_poly.entity_id
_entity_poly.type
_entity_poly.pdbx_seq_one_letter_code
_entity_poly.pdbx_strand_id
1 'polypeptide(L)'
;MVLRSYTRAATFGYRDLFRRTCPADVHLRSCDIHRRMRTGLIHSSSAMDHSVSLENTAASREIWNHQLSNEQPMTVLEGREWLRQSMQPEALRIAGVTFEGRQELIAKLQPDQALMLQKDPSNEYDPNAIKVMTLSGSVLGFVPRELTGRFLYDTTFGHAYHIGQVPDKGTWGALVAIRPQLPPLTVDAFPDSLVSKSNLSSILPESDWDKLSQATVRAASYRCEISAGQGADRAAPVVCQEVWSFDDEKGVVKLEGLQALCPEVHLAKHVLVQADDKLRQTAMWTLQAMNEWSIMEAEEYLQYIERLIQQRNKISWRLDLSWLQCRGIELPNAIRDGA
;
A
#
# COMPACT_ATOMS: atom_id res chain seq x y z
N MET A 1 30.29 -2.81 -3.70
CA MET A 1 30.31 -4.26 -3.44
C MET A 1 29.28 -4.61 -2.36
N VAL A 2 28.00 -4.21 -2.57
CA VAL A 2 26.85 -4.42 -1.65
C VAL A 2 25.60 -4.74 -2.50
N LEU A 3 25.74 -5.69 -3.43
CA LEU A 3 24.70 -6.10 -4.40
C LEU A 3 24.54 -7.63 -4.45
N ARG A 4 25.03 -8.36 -3.44
CA ARG A 4 25.11 -9.83 -3.44
C ARG A 4 24.24 -10.53 -2.38
N SER A 5 23.45 -9.80 -1.60
CA SER A 5 22.65 -10.38 -0.50
C SER A 5 21.17 -10.58 -0.81
N TYR A 6 20.66 -10.12 -1.98
CA TYR A 6 19.29 -10.43 -2.42
C TYR A 6 19.17 -11.74 -3.23
N THR A 7 20.24 -12.52 -3.36
CA THR A 7 20.29 -13.66 -4.29
C THR A 7 20.29 -15.05 -3.62
N ARG A 8 19.91 -15.18 -2.35
CA ARG A 8 19.94 -16.49 -1.66
C ARG A 8 18.61 -17.06 -1.15
N ALA A 9 17.48 -16.47 -1.52
CA ALA A 9 16.17 -17.10 -1.34
C ALA A 9 15.26 -16.91 -2.57
N ALA A 10 15.73 -17.34 -3.76
CA ALA A 10 14.90 -17.53 -4.95
C ALA A 10 15.65 -18.33 -6.03
N THR A 11 16.15 -19.52 -5.68
CA THR A 11 16.53 -20.53 -6.70
C THR A 11 15.60 -21.71 -6.60
N PHE A 12 14.33 -21.46 -6.93
CA PHE A 12 13.39 -22.49 -7.35
C PHE A 12 12.59 -21.94 -8.55
N GLY A 13 12.88 -22.46 -9.74
CA GLY A 13 11.86 -22.73 -10.76
C GLY A 13 11.22 -21.62 -11.62
N TYR A 14 11.86 -20.50 -11.98
CA TYR A 14 11.30 -19.57 -13.00
C TYR A 14 11.46 -20.06 -14.46
N ARG A 15 11.03 -21.29 -14.77
CA ARG A 15 11.19 -21.86 -16.13
C ARG A 15 9.94 -22.01 -16.99
N ASP A 16 8.73 -21.71 -16.52
CA ASP A 16 7.51 -21.96 -17.32
C ASP A 16 6.45 -20.82 -17.39
N LEU A 17 6.78 -19.57 -17.05
CA LEU A 17 5.82 -18.44 -17.15
C LEU A 17 5.71 -17.79 -18.55
N PHE A 18 6.09 -18.48 -19.63
CA PHE A 18 6.00 -17.95 -20.98
C PHE A 18 5.02 -18.73 -21.85
N ARG A 19 3.73 -18.41 -21.71
CA ARG A 19 2.73 -18.38 -22.79
C ARG A 19 1.42 -17.81 -22.26
N ARG A 20 1.16 -16.52 -22.52
CA ARG A 20 -0.10 -15.95 -23.02
C ARG A 20 -0.08 -14.42 -22.93
N THR A 21 0.09 -13.81 -24.11
CA THR A 21 -0.51 -12.56 -24.60
C THR A 21 -0.88 -11.48 -23.58
N CYS A 22 -0.19 -10.32 -23.66
CA CYS A 22 -0.77 -9.04 -23.26
C CYS A 22 -2.16 -8.89 -23.88
N PRO A 23 -3.22 -8.69 -23.09
CA PRO A 23 -4.47 -8.20 -23.62
C PRO A 23 -4.27 -6.72 -23.95
N ALA A 24 -4.41 -6.38 -25.23
CA ALA A 24 -4.81 -5.04 -25.61
C ALA A 24 -6.19 -4.75 -24.99
N ASP A 25 -6.44 -3.49 -24.66
CA ASP A 25 -7.69 -2.91 -24.13
C ASP A 25 -7.96 -3.03 -22.62
N VAL A 26 -7.30 -2.15 -21.84
CA VAL A 26 -7.79 -1.68 -20.54
C VAL A 26 -8.45 -0.30 -20.76
N HIS A 27 -9.63 -0.29 -21.40
CA HIS A 27 -10.44 0.92 -21.60
C HIS A 27 -11.86 0.77 -21.01
N LEU A 28 -11.95 0.32 -19.75
CA LEU A 28 -13.22 0.18 -19.00
C LEU A 28 -13.29 0.98 -17.69
N ARG A 29 -12.30 1.84 -17.38
CA ARG A 29 -12.14 2.47 -16.06
C ARG A 29 -13.27 3.44 -15.66
N SER A 30 -13.76 4.25 -16.59
CA SER A 30 -14.70 5.34 -16.29
C SER A 30 -16.17 4.89 -16.18
N CYS A 31 -16.61 3.89 -16.96
CA CYS A 31 -18.03 3.56 -17.07
C CYS A 31 -18.62 2.89 -15.82
N ASP A 32 -17.90 1.98 -15.16
CA ASP A 32 -18.48 1.19 -14.06
C ASP A 32 -18.54 1.95 -12.73
N ILE A 33 -17.55 2.79 -12.43
CA ILE A 33 -17.58 3.67 -11.23
C ILE A 33 -18.68 4.73 -11.39
N HIS A 34 -18.80 5.38 -12.56
CA HIS A 34 -19.88 6.33 -12.81
C HIS A 34 -21.27 5.66 -12.78
N ARG A 35 -21.41 4.43 -13.28
CA ARG A 35 -22.70 3.70 -13.28
C ARG A 35 -23.13 3.30 -11.87
N ARG A 36 -22.21 2.79 -11.05
CA ARG A 36 -22.50 2.35 -9.67
C ARG A 36 -22.74 3.50 -8.69
N MET A 37 -22.01 4.61 -8.83
CA MET A 37 -22.23 5.80 -8.00
C MET A 37 -23.52 6.55 -8.38
N ARG A 38 -23.96 6.55 -9.65
CA ARG A 38 -25.24 7.16 -10.07
C ARG A 38 -26.48 6.43 -9.56
N THR A 39 -26.40 5.13 -9.28
CA THR A 39 -27.53 4.33 -8.77
C THR A 39 -27.68 4.36 -7.25
N GLY A 40 -26.69 4.88 -6.52
CA GLY A 40 -26.73 5.02 -5.07
C GLY A 40 -27.35 6.34 -4.64
N LEU A 41 -28.67 6.35 -4.38
CA LEU A 41 -29.32 7.40 -3.60
C LEU A 41 -28.62 7.49 -2.24
N ILE A 42 -27.93 8.60 -1.98
CA ILE A 42 -27.33 8.94 -0.69
C ILE A 42 -28.47 9.00 0.34
N HIS A 43 -28.67 7.91 1.08
CA HIS A 43 -29.44 7.93 2.32
C HIS A 43 -28.44 8.14 3.46
N SER A 44 -28.65 9.22 4.19
CA SER A 44 -28.09 9.44 5.51
C SER A 44 -28.58 8.33 6.44
N SER A 45 -27.84 7.25 6.53
CA SER A 45 -28.04 6.21 7.54
C SER A 45 -27.22 6.59 8.77
N SER A 46 -27.88 6.60 9.93
CA SER A 46 -27.34 7.03 11.23
C SER A 46 -25.97 6.45 11.53
N ALA A 47 -25.09 7.30 12.06
CA ALA A 47 -23.81 6.94 12.64
C ALA A 47 -23.96 5.73 13.58
N MET A 48 -23.33 4.60 13.21
CA MET A 48 -22.94 3.61 14.20
C MET A 48 -21.59 4.05 14.76
N ASP A 49 -21.64 4.37 16.06
CA ASP A 49 -20.52 4.77 16.89
C ASP A 49 -19.57 3.57 17.04
N HIS A 50 -18.43 3.64 16.36
CA HIS A 50 -17.37 2.66 16.47
C HIS A 50 -16.05 3.41 16.65
N SER A 51 -15.74 3.75 17.90
CA SER A 51 -14.38 3.95 18.35
C SER A 51 -13.63 2.62 18.21
N VAL A 52 -13.00 2.39 17.06
CA VAL A 52 -12.27 1.15 16.76
C VAL A 52 -10.79 1.33 17.06
N SER A 53 -10.34 0.72 18.15
CA SER A 53 -8.93 0.47 18.45
C SER A 53 -8.34 -0.54 17.45
N LEU A 54 -7.01 -0.49 17.28
CA LEU A 54 -6.17 -1.28 16.37
C LEU A 54 -6.31 -2.83 16.45
N GLU A 55 -7.18 -3.35 17.32
CA GLU A 55 -7.47 -4.79 17.47
C GLU A 55 -8.34 -5.37 16.35
N ASN A 56 -8.95 -4.52 15.50
CA ASN A 56 -9.92 -4.95 14.48
C ASN A 56 -9.31 -5.54 13.19
N THR A 57 -7.99 -5.68 13.09
CA THR A 57 -7.37 -6.37 11.95
C THR A 57 -7.54 -7.89 12.05
N ALA A 58 -7.47 -8.47 13.25
CA ALA A 58 -7.58 -9.93 13.44
C ALA A 58 -9.00 -10.46 13.18
N ALA A 59 -10.03 -9.82 13.76
CA ALA A 59 -11.43 -10.22 13.58
C ALA A 59 -11.91 -10.02 12.14
N SER A 60 -11.49 -8.93 11.49
CA SER A 60 -11.73 -8.73 10.06
C SER A 60 -11.06 -9.84 9.25
N ARG A 61 -9.76 -10.12 9.49
CA ARG A 61 -9.00 -11.19 8.81
C ARG A 61 -9.67 -12.56 8.95
N GLU A 62 -10.25 -12.89 10.10
CA GLU A 62 -10.97 -14.16 10.30
C GLU A 62 -12.24 -14.26 9.44
N ILE A 63 -13.02 -13.19 9.34
CA ILE A 63 -14.22 -13.14 8.49
C ILE A 63 -13.84 -13.27 7.00
N TRP A 64 -12.78 -12.56 6.56
CA TRP A 64 -12.25 -12.67 5.19
C TRP A 64 -11.76 -14.09 4.88
N ASN A 65 -11.01 -14.69 5.80
CA ASN A 65 -10.45 -16.03 5.63
C ASN A 65 -11.55 -17.10 5.54
N HIS A 66 -12.65 -16.96 6.30
CA HIS A 66 -13.78 -17.88 6.24
C HIS A 66 -14.60 -17.73 4.95
N GLN A 67 -14.75 -16.51 4.41
CA GLN A 67 -15.42 -16.32 3.10
C GLN A 67 -14.58 -16.90 1.95
N LEU A 68 -13.25 -16.73 2.01
CA LEU A 68 -12.30 -17.19 1.00
C LEU A 68 -11.94 -18.68 1.08
N SER A 69 -12.27 -19.38 2.18
CA SER A 69 -11.94 -20.80 2.35
C SER A 69 -12.72 -21.73 1.42
N ASN A 70 -13.84 -21.25 0.88
CA ASN A 70 -14.73 -22.02 0.00
C ASN A 70 -14.55 -21.71 -1.50
N GLU A 71 -13.71 -20.74 -1.84
CA GLU A 71 -13.47 -20.33 -3.23
C GLU A 71 -12.23 -20.98 -3.84
N GLN A 72 -12.27 -21.22 -5.15
CA GLN A 72 -11.09 -21.69 -5.89
C GLN A 72 -9.91 -20.71 -5.72
N PRO A 73 -8.67 -21.19 -5.82
CA PRO A 73 -7.50 -20.34 -5.73
C PRO A 73 -7.49 -19.27 -6.83
N MET A 74 -7.61 -18.00 -6.44
CA MET A 74 -7.55 -16.84 -7.34
C MET A 74 -6.10 -16.47 -7.65
N THR A 75 -5.84 -16.02 -8.89
CA THR A 75 -4.59 -15.34 -9.24
C THR A 75 -4.47 -14.00 -8.50
N VAL A 76 -3.29 -13.37 -8.59
CA VAL A 76 -3.02 -12.06 -8.00
C VAL A 76 -4.09 -11.01 -8.38
N LEU A 77 -4.43 -10.90 -9.67
CA LEU A 77 -5.37 -9.89 -10.13
C LEU A 77 -6.83 -10.26 -9.88
N GLU A 78 -7.19 -11.54 -9.97
CA GLU A 78 -8.55 -12.00 -9.63
C GLU A 78 -8.87 -11.73 -8.17
N GLY A 79 -7.94 -12.03 -7.25
CA GLY A 79 -8.12 -11.72 -5.84
C GLY A 79 -8.24 -10.21 -5.60
N ARG A 80 -7.42 -9.40 -6.31
CA ARG A 80 -7.47 -7.94 -6.18
C ARG A 80 -8.84 -7.41 -6.61
N GLU A 81 -9.35 -7.93 -7.70
CA GLU A 81 -10.65 -7.55 -8.23
C GLU A 81 -11.79 -7.99 -7.28
N TRP A 82 -11.69 -9.18 -6.71
CA TRP A 82 -12.62 -9.65 -5.69
C TRP A 82 -12.67 -8.71 -4.48
N LEU A 83 -11.50 -8.21 -4.00
CA LEU A 83 -11.46 -7.20 -2.94
C LEU A 83 -12.14 -5.90 -3.36
N ARG A 84 -11.88 -5.40 -4.58
CA ARG A 84 -12.51 -4.15 -5.08
C ARG A 84 -14.03 -4.27 -5.24
N GLN A 85 -14.53 -5.46 -5.55
CA GLN A 85 -15.96 -5.72 -5.68
C GLN A 85 -16.65 -5.85 -4.32
N SER A 86 -15.95 -6.45 -3.35
CA SER A 86 -16.40 -6.60 -1.97
C SER A 86 -16.38 -5.27 -1.21
N MET A 87 -15.45 -4.38 -1.55
CA MET A 87 -15.29 -3.05 -0.95
C MET A 87 -15.78 -1.99 -1.93
N GLN A 88 -17.05 -1.59 -1.86
CA GLN A 88 -17.59 -0.58 -2.76
C GLN A 88 -16.88 0.77 -2.58
N PRO A 89 -16.56 1.50 -3.67
CA PRO A 89 -15.94 2.80 -3.56
C PRO A 89 -16.93 3.83 -3.00
N GLU A 90 -16.41 4.78 -2.25
CA GLU A 90 -17.15 5.89 -1.70
C GLU A 90 -16.54 7.23 -2.12
N ALA A 91 -17.36 8.28 -2.09
CA ALA A 91 -16.93 9.63 -2.43
C ALA A 91 -16.67 10.44 -1.15
N LEU A 92 -15.48 11.04 -1.05
CA LEU A 92 -15.16 12.03 -0.02
C LEU A 92 -14.97 13.40 -0.66
N ARG A 93 -15.33 14.48 0.04
CA ARG A 93 -14.99 15.84 -0.37
C ARG A 93 -13.68 16.25 0.29
N ILE A 94 -12.73 16.78 -0.50
CA ILE A 94 -11.47 17.28 0.04
C ILE A 94 -11.75 18.50 0.94
N ALA A 95 -11.23 18.47 2.17
CA ALA A 95 -11.30 19.57 3.12
C ALA A 95 -10.05 20.45 3.05
N GLY A 96 -10.14 21.69 3.55
CA GLY A 96 -8.99 22.60 3.64
C GLY A 96 -8.46 23.09 2.29
N VAL A 97 -9.30 23.14 1.25
CA VAL A 97 -8.90 23.46 -0.13
C VAL A 97 -8.53 24.92 -0.38
N THR A 98 -8.84 25.83 0.55
CA THR A 98 -8.64 27.29 0.42
C THR A 98 -7.29 27.80 0.91
N PHE A 99 -6.43 26.92 1.43
CA PHE A 99 -5.14 27.29 2.01
C PHE A 99 -3.98 26.99 1.06
N GLU A 100 -2.82 27.63 1.26
CA GLU A 100 -1.53 27.26 0.66
C GLU A 100 -1.54 27.06 -0.87
N GLY A 101 -2.31 27.88 -1.61
CA GLY A 101 -2.37 27.79 -3.07
C GLY A 101 -3.08 26.54 -3.63
N ARG A 102 -3.72 25.72 -2.77
CA ARG A 102 -4.38 24.46 -3.16
C ARG A 102 -5.48 24.65 -4.22
N GLN A 103 -6.07 25.84 -4.32
CA GLN A 103 -7.05 26.16 -5.36
C GLN A 103 -6.50 26.01 -6.78
N GLU A 104 -5.26 26.43 -7.03
CA GLU A 104 -4.63 26.29 -8.34
C GLU A 104 -4.30 24.83 -8.67
N LEU A 105 -3.94 24.04 -7.66
CA LEU A 105 -3.66 22.62 -7.81
C LEU A 105 -4.94 21.84 -8.13
N ILE A 106 -6.02 22.08 -7.37
CA ILE A 106 -7.31 21.42 -7.59
C ILE A 106 -7.90 21.77 -8.95
N ALA A 107 -7.77 23.02 -9.39
CA ALA A 107 -8.23 23.46 -10.71
C ALA A 107 -7.54 22.72 -11.88
N LYS A 108 -6.35 22.16 -11.66
CA LYS A 108 -5.57 21.43 -12.67
C LYS A 108 -5.83 19.93 -12.67
N LEU A 109 -6.53 19.41 -11.66
CA LEU A 109 -6.84 17.98 -11.59
C LEU A 109 -7.67 17.54 -12.80
N GLN A 110 -7.38 16.34 -13.29
CA GLN A 110 -8.17 15.71 -14.33
C GLN A 110 -9.15 14.70 -13.71
N PRO A 111 -10.34 14.50 -14.30
CA PRO A 111 -11.20 13.39 -13.93
C PRO A 111 -10.44 12.06 -14.02
N ASP A 112 -10.68 11.17 -13.06
CA ASP A 112 -10.04 9.85 -12.91
C ASP A 112 -8.55 9.88 -12.55
N GLN A 113 -7.94 11.06 -12.38
CA GLN A 113 -6.55 11.18 -11.96
C GLN A 113 -6.33 10.52 -10.60
N ALA A 114 -5.33 9.64 -10.53
CA ALA A 114 -4.94 8.96 -9.30
C ALA A 114 -4.42 9.94 -8.24
N LEU A 115 -4.87 9.73 -7.01
CA LEU A 115 -4.52 10.49 -5.84
C LEU A 115 -4.04 9.54 -4.74
N MET A 116 -3.18 10.06 -3.87
CA MET A 116 -2.69 9.38 -2.68
C MET A 116 -3.22 10.08 -1.44
N LEU A 117 -3.64 9.27 -0.47
CA LEU A 117 -4.08 9.69 0.84
C LEU A 117 -3.08 9.16 1.86
N GLN A 118 -2.42 10.04 2.60
CA GLN A 118 -1.33 9.68 3.51
C GLN A 118 -1.60 10.21 4.92
N LYS A 119 -1.54 9.32 5.92
CA LYS A 119 -1.61 9.72 7.33
C LYS A 119 -0.49 10.72 7.66
N ASP A 120 -0.82 11.70 8.47
CA ASP A 120 0.03 12.83 8.82
C ASP A 120 0.06 12.99 10.35
N PRO A 121 0.69 12.06 11.08
CA PRO A 121 0.66 12.04 12.54
C PRO A 121 1.35 13.25 13.19
N SER A 122 2.18 13.97 12.44
CA SER A 122 2.82 15.21 12.88
C SER A 122 2.06 16.48 12.56
N ASN A 123 0.84 16.36 12.01
CA ASN A 123 0.00 17.52 11.77
C ASN A 123 -0.30 18.28 13.07
N GLU A 124 -0.04 19.59 13.06
CA GLU A 124 -0.14 20.45 14.26
C GLU A 124 -1.54 20.54 14.86
N TYR A 125 -2.59 20.26 14.07
CA TYR A 125 -3.99 20.43 14.46
C TYR A 125 -4.69 19.10 14.76
N ASP A 126 -4.27 18.01 14.12
CA ASP A 126 -4.90 16.71 14.21
C ASP A 126 -3.89 15.56 13.99
N PRO A 127 -3.48 14.83 15.03
CA PRO A 127 -2.56 13.69 14.85
C PRO A 127 -3.16 12.53 14.05
N ASN A 128 -4.46 12.56 13.73
CA ASN A 128 -5.12 11.60 12.85
C ASN A 128 -5.36 12.17 11.43
N ALA A 129 -4.81 13.34 11.12
CA ALA A 129 -4.95 13.96 9.81
C ALA A 129 -4.50 13.02 8.68
N ILE A 130 -5.20 13.09 7.56
CA ILE A 130 -4.84 12.36 6.34
C ILE A 130 -4.77 13.37 5.21
N LYS A 131 -3.57 13.61 4.70
CA LYS A 131 -3.31 14.46 3.55
C LYS A 131 -3.86 13.80 2.30
N VAL A 132 -4.62 14.54 1.50
CA VAL A 132 -4.98 14.17 0.12
C VAL A 132 -3.99 14.86 -0.80
N MET A 133 -3.29 14.12 -1.63
CA MET A 133 -2.22 14.63 -2.49
C MET A 133 -2.19 13.96 -3.87
N THR A 134 -1.53 14.62 -4.81
CA THR A 134 -1.16 14.00 -6.10
C THR A 134 -0.14 12.88 -5.88
N LEU A 135 0.06 12.00 -6.86
CA LEU A 135 1.11 10.97 -6.79
C LEU A 135 2.52 11.57 -6.76
N SER A 136 2.70 12.82 -7.23
CA SER A 136 3.95 13.57 -7.11
C SER A 136 4.21 14.15 -5.70
N GLY A 137 3.24 14.10 -4.80
CA GLY A 137 3.33 14.57 -3.41
C GLY A 137 2.80 15.98 -3.16
N SER A 138 2.12 16.61 -4.12
CA SER A 138 1.53 17.94 -3.92
C SER A 138 0.24 17.83 -3.09
N VAL A 139 0.20 18.49 -1.93
CA VAL A 139 -0.95 18.44 -1.03
C VAL A 139 -2.11 19.27 -1.58
N LEU A 140 -3.26 18.61 -1.76
CA LEU A 140 -4.52 19.21 -2.25
C LEU A 140 -5.44 19.62 -1.09
N GLY A 141 -5.27 19.00 0.07
CA GLY A 141 -6.08 19.22 1.26
C GLY A 141 -6.07 17.99 2.15
N PHE A 142 -7.16 17.77 2.87
CA PHE A 142 -7.26 16.70 3.87
C PHE A 142 -8.57 15.93 3.76
N VAL A 143 -8.55 14.70 4.27
CA VAL A 143 -9.77 13.95 4.58
C VAL A 143 -10.51 14.67 5.71
N PRO A 144 -11.85 14.81 5.66
CA PRO A 144 -12.64 15.31 6.77
C PRO A 144 -12.36 14.53 8.06
N ARG A 145 -12.18 15.22 9.19
CA ARG A 145 -11.74 14.64 10.47
C ARG A 145 -12.61 13.44 10.88
N GLU A 146 -13.92 13.55 10.70
CA GLU A 146 -14.90 12.51 11.02
C GLU A 146 -14.77 11.23 10.19
N LEU A 147 -14.06 11.26 9.05
CA LEU A 147 -13.83 10.11 8.19
C LEU A 147 -12.45 9.47 8.39
N THR A 148 -11.53 10.10 9.13
CA THR A 148 -10.14 9.63 9.30
C THR A 148 -10.06 8.24 9.92
N GLY A 149 -10.92 7.93 10.89
CA GLY A 149 -10.97 6.62 11.58
C GLY A 149 -11.32 5.43 10.67
N ARG A 150 -11.72 5.67 9.41
CA ARG A 150 -12.05 4.61 8.45
C ARG A 150 -10.82 4.06 7.73
N PHE A 151 -9.68 4.76 7.77
CA PHE A 151 -8.47 4.42 7.03
C PHE A 151 -7.57 3.49 7.83
N LEU A 152 -7.50 2.24 7.39
CA LEU A 152 -6.73 1.20 8.09
C LEU A 152 -5.23 1.32 7.83
N TYR A 153 -4.85 1.78 6.64
CA TYR A 153 -3.47 1.84 6.18
C TYR A 153 -2.92 3.27 6.23
N ASP A 154 -1.60 3.41 6.37
CA ASP A 154 -0.93 4.71 6.37
C ASP A 154 -1.03 5.42 5.02
N THR A 155 -1.12 4.64 3.95
CA THR A 155 -1.33 5.10 2.59
C THR A 155 -2.61 4.48 2.05
N THR A 156 -3.40 5.25 1.32
CA THR A 156 -4.53 4.75 0.53
C THR A 156 -4.49 5.43 -0.83
N PHE A 157 -4.96 4.75 -1.86
CA PHE A 157 -5.07 5.32 -3.20
C PHE A 157 -6.54 5.50 -3.57
N GLY A 158 -6.80 6.53 -4.39
CA GLY A 158 -8.11 6.84 -4.91
C GLY A 158 -8.00 7.64 -6.20
N HIS A 159 -9.13 8.14 -6.69
CA HIS A 159 -9.18 8.88 -7.95
C HIS A 159 -10.02 10.14 -7.80
N ALA A 160 -9.62 11.22 -8.47
CA ALA A 160 -10.44 12.42 -8.56
C ALA A 160 -11.73 12.11 -9.35
N TYR A 161 -12.86 12.03 -8.63
CA TYR A 161 -14.15 11.62 -9.20
C TYR A 161 -14.92 12.79 -9.83
N HIS A 162 -14.91 13.94 -9.17
CA HIS A 162 -15.58 15.14 -9.64
C HIS A 162 -14.77 16.36 -9.22
N ILE A 163 -14.48 17.25 -10.15
CA ILE A 163 -13.73 18.49 -9.90
C ILE A 163 -14.60 19.65 -10.39
N GLY A 164 -14.71 20.71 -9.59
CA GLY A 164 -15.52 21.86 -9.99
C GLY A 164 -15.43 23.01 -9.01
N GLN A 165 -15.99 24.15 -9.44
CA GLN A 165 -16.13 25.32 -8.59
C GLN A 165 -17.47 25.28 -7.84
N VAL A 166 -17.46 25.75 -6.61
CA VAL A 166 -18.68 26.10 -5.89
C VAL A 166 -19.30 27.31 -6.58
N PRO A 167 -20.57 27.22 -7.03
CA PRO A 167 -21.28 28.37 -7.57
C PRO A 167 -21.22 29.56 -6.61
N ASP A 168 -21.16 30.77 -7.16
CA ASP A 168 -21.10 32.06 -6.44
C ASP A 168 -19.82 32.36 -5.64
N LYS A 169 -19.05 31.34 -5.24
CA LYS A 169 -17.78 31.52 -4.50
C LYS A 169 -16.53 31.40 -5.38
N GLY A 170 -16.64 30.77 -6.54
CA GLY A 170 -15.51 30.49 -7.44
C GLY A 170 -14.44 29.55 -6.86
N THR A 171 -14.66 29.02 -5.65
CA THR A 171 -13.74 28.13 -4.95
C THR A 171 -13.78 26.74 -5.59
N TRP A 172 -12.64 26.27 -6.07
CA TRP A 172 -12.45 24.91 -6.55
C TRP A 172 -12.51 23.90 -5.41
N GLY A 173 -13.15 22.77 -5.68
CA GLY A 173 -13.13 21.58 -4.84
C GLY A 173 -13.15 20.32 -5.68
N ALA A 174 -12.84 19.19 -5.05
CA ALA A 174 -12.94 17.88 -5.67
C ALA A 174 -13.59 16.85 -4.74
N LEU A 175 -14.25 15.88 -5.35
CA LEU A 175 -14.63 14.62 -4.74
C LEU A 175 -13.60 13.55 -5.13
N VAL A 176 -13.19 12.72 -4.18
CA VAL A 176 -12.27 11.60 -4.40
C VAL A 176 -13.03 10.30 -4.18
N ALA A 177 -12.97 9.40 -5.18
CA ALA A 177 -13.43 8.02 -5.04
C ALA A 177 -12.35 7.20 -4.32
N ILE A 178 -12.70 6.57 -3.21
CA ILE A 178 -11.76 5.81 -2.38
C ILE A 178 -12.34 4.50 -1.87
N ARG A 179 -11.46 3.62 -1.39
CA ARG A 179 -11.79 2.45 -0.58
C ARG A 179 -10.86 2.43 0.65
N PRO A 180 -11.23 3.06 1.77
CA PRO A 180 -10.35 3.25 2.93
C PRO A 180 -9.75 1.97 3.54
N GLN A 181 -10.41 0.84 3.29
CA GLN A 181 -10.06 -0.48 3.84
C GLN A 181 -9.39 -1.40 2.82
N LEU A 182 -9.21 -0.95 1.57
CA LEU A 182 -8.53 -1.72 0.54
C LEU A 182 -7.01 -1.66 0.79
N PRO A 183 -6.32 -2.81 0.97
CA PRO A 183 -4.87 -2.81 1.12
C PRO A 183 -4.18 -2.13 -0.06
N PRO A 184 -3.32 -1.11 0.14
CA PRO A 184 -2.59 -0.47 -0.95
C PRO A 184 -1.41 -1.34 -1.41
N LEU A 185 -1.09 -1.36 -2.71
CA LEU A 185 0.23 -1.79 -3.16
C LEU A 185 1.15 -0.57 -3.24
N THR A 186 1.99 -0.39 -2.22
CA THR A 186 3.01 0.67 -2.15
C THR A 186 4.40 0.14 -2.47
N VAL A 187 5.27 1.05 -2.92
CA VAL A 187 6.71 0.78 -3.07
C VAL A 187 7.44 1.20 -1.80
N ASP A 188 8.39 0.38 -1.36
CA ASP A 188 9.08 0.64 -0.11
C ASP A 188 10.16 1.72 -0.28
N ALA A 189 10.03 2.80 0.48
CA ALA A 189 10.93 3.96 0.44
C ALA A 189 12.06 3.84 1.47
N PHE A 190 12.86 2.77 1.36
CA PHE A 190 13.97 2.52 2.28
C PHE A 190 15.18 3.41 1.98
N PRO A 191 15.79 4.07 2.99
CA PRO A 191 17.07 4.73 2.82
C PRO A 191 18.20 3.69 2.71
N ASP A 192 19.26 4.05 1.99
CA ASP A 192 20.38 3.18 1.66
C ASP A 192 21.10 2.63 2.90
N SER A 193 21.15 3.44 3.97
CA SER A 193 21.77 3.07 5.24
C SER A 193 21.08 1.90 5.96
N LEU A 194 19.81 1.63 5.64
CA LEU A 194 18.99 0.61 6.29
C LEU A 194 18.79 -0.66 5.45
N VAL A 195 19.13 -0.64 4.16
CA VAL A 195 18.90 -1.79 3.25
C VAL A 195 19.53 -3.08 3.76
N SER A 196 20.74 -3.00 4.34
CA SER A 196 21.42 -4.17 4.92
C SER A 196 20.80 -4.68 6.23
N LYS A 197 19.92 -3.90 6.86
CA LYS A 197 19.31 -4.16 8.17
C LYS A 197 17.80 -4.44 8.08
N SER A 198 17.20 -4.37 6.89
CA SER A 198 15.75 -4.52 6.70
C SER A 198 15.31 -5.94 6.35
N ASN A 199 16.25 -6.85 6.06
CA ASN A 199 15.95 -8.24 5.70
C ASN A 199 16.18 -9.17 6.90
N LEU A 200 15.10 -9.60 7.55
CA LEU A 200 15.16 -10.46 8.74
C LEU A 200 15.70 -11.85 8.43
N SER A 201 15.49 -12.38 7.23
CA SER A 201 16.05 -13.68 6.83
C SER A 201 17.58 -13.72 6.81
N SER A 202 18.22 -12.55 6.64
CA SER A 202 19.68 -12.41 6.69
C SER A 202 20.23 -12.10 8.08
N ILE A 203 19.34 -11.77 9.02
CA ILE A 203 19.66 -11.21 10.33
C ILE A 203 19.41 -12.24 11.43
N LEU A 204 18.28 -12.95 11.34
CA LEU A 204 17.87 -13.92 12.34
C LEU A 204 18.52 -15.28 12.07
N PRO A 205 18.67 -16.12 13.10
CA PRO A 205 18.92 -17.55 12.90
C PRO A 205 17.85 -18.15 11.97
N GLU A 206 18.27 -19.08 11.11
CA GLU A 206 17.37 -19.74 10.14
C GLU A 206 16.14 -20.34 10.82
N SER A 207 16.32 -20.97 11.99
CA SER A 207 15.22 -21.54 12.79
C SER A 207 14.18 -20.51 13.23
N ASP A 208 14.61 -19.31 13.60
CA ASP A 208 13.72 -18.24 14.06
C ASP A 208 12.99 -17.61 12.88
N TRP A 209 13.70 -17.37 11.78
CA TRP A 209 13.11 -16.88 10.55
C TRP A 209 12.09 -17.87 9.97
N ASP A 210 12.42 -19.16 9.89
CA ASP A 210 11.51 -20.20 9.40
C ASP A 210 10.25 -20.29 10.24
N LYS A 211 10.39 -20.24 11.57
CA LYS A 211 9.24 -20.23 12.48
C LYS A 211 8.33 -19.04 12.22
N LEU A 212 8.89 -17.83 12.12
CA LEU A 212 8.14 -16.59 11.90
C LEU A 212 7.48 -16.55 10.52
N SER A 213 8.24 -16.86 9.47
CA SER A 213 7.77 -16.83 8.09
C SER A 213 6.67 -17.87 7.85
N GLN A 214 6.84 -19.11 8.33
CA GLN A 214 5.84 -20.17 8.22
C GLN A 214 4.58 -19.86 9.03
N ALA A 215 4.71 -19.24 10.22
CA ALA A 215 3.55 -18.80 10.99
C ALA A 215 2.76 -17.72 10.24
N THR A 216 3.47 -16.76 9.62
CA THR A 216 2.87 -15.65 8.85
C THR A 216 2.08 -16.16 7.64
N VAL A 217 2.70 -16.97 6.78
CA VAL A 217 2.02 -17.46 5.57
C VAL A 217 0.85 -18.41 5.89
N ARG A 218 0.96 -19.19 6.98
CA ARG A 218 -0.14 -20.04 7.46
C ARG A 218 -1.30 -19.22 8.01
N ALA A 219 -1.03 -18.18 8.79
CA ALA A 219 -2.06 -17.29 9.32
C ALA A 219 -2.83 -16.58 8.20
N ALA A 220 -2.16 -16.28 7.09
CA ALA A 220 -2.78 -15.72 5.89
C ALA A 220 -3.44 -16.79 4.98
N SER A 221 -3.55 -18.05 5.42
CA SER A 221 -4.10 -19.16 4.63
C SER A 221 -3.44 -19.27 3.24
N TYR A 222 -2.15 -18.97 3.16
CA TYR A 222 -1.36 -18.94 1.93
C TYR A 222 -1.93 -18.02 0.86
N ARG A 223 -2.59 -16.92 1.25
CA ARG A 223 -3.10 -15.86 0.37
C ARG A 223 -2.39 -14.55 0.64
N CYS A 224 -2.27 -13.73 -0.39
CA CYS A 224 -1.64 -12.43 -0.28
C CYS A 224 -2.54 -11.47 0.51
N GLU A 225 -1.99 -10.79 1.51
CA GLU A 225 -2.75 -9.84 2.33
C GLU A 225 -3.05 -8.52 1.61
N ILE A 226 -2.42 -8.27 0.45
CA ILE A 226 -2.69 -7.09 -0.38
C ILE A 226 -3.68 -7.39 -1.51
N SER A 227 -3.59 -8.58 -2.09
CA SER A 227 -4.37 -8.96 -3.27
C SER A 227 -5.40 -10.05 -3.01
N ALA A 228 -5.45 -10.70 -1.85
CA ALA A 228 -6.25 -11.91 -1.56
C ALA A 228 -6.00 -13.13 -2.50
N GLY A 229 -5.17 -12.98 -3.52
CA GLY A 229 -4.82 -14.01 -4.49
C GLY A 229 -3.60 -14.83 -4.08
N GLN A 230 -3.14 -15.65 -5.01
CA GLN A 230 -1.97 -16.52 -4.90
C GLN A 230 -1.05 -16.36 -6.12
N GLY A 231 0.25 -16.55 -5.90
CA GLY A 231 1.24 -16.66 -6.96
C GLY A 231 1.08 -17.95 -7.77
N ALA A 232 1.73 -18.01 -8.93
CA ALA A 232 1.62 -19.14 -9.85
C ALA A 232 2.21 -20.46 -9.31
N ASP A 233 3.26 -20.38 -8.48
CA ASP A 233 3.85 -21.56 -7.85
C ASP A 233 2.96 -22.05 -6.69
N ARG A 234 2.36 -23.23 -6.85
CA ARG A 234 1.48 -23.83 -5.83
C ARG A 234 2.22 -24.31 -4.59
N ALA A 235 3.52 -24.57 -4.67
CA ALA A 235 4.33 -24.97 -3.51
C ALA A 235 4.70 -23.77 -2.64
N ALA A 236 4.86 -22.60 -3.25
CA ALA A 236 5.17 -21.34 -2.59
C ALA A 236 4.32 -20.18 -3.15
N PRO A 237 2.98 -20.21 -2.94
CA PRO A 237 2.07 -19.23 -3.55
C PRO A 237 2.22 -17.82 -2.95
N VAL A 238 2.84 -17.72 -1.77
CA VAL A 238 3.14 -16.47 -1.08
C VAL A 238 4.50 -16.52 -0.41
N VAL A 239 5.11 -15.35 -0.25
CA VAL A 239 6.35 -15.12 0.49
C VAL A 239 6.08 -14.25 1.71
N CYS A 240 6.88 -14.42 2.75
CA CYS A 240 6.84 -13.56 3.93
C CYS A 240 7.61 -12.26 3.65
N GLN A 241 6.99 -11.12 3.95
CA GLN A 241 7.55 -9.78 3.78
C GLN A 241 7.46 -9.02 5.11
N GLU A 242 8.51 -8.28 5.45
CA GLU A 242 8.50 -7.36 6.57
C GLU A 242 7.62 -6.13 6.31
N VAL A 243 6.90 -5.70 7.34
CA VAL A 243 6.11 -4.48 7.36
C VAL A 243 6.82 -3.45 8.23
N TRP A 244 7.18 -2.32 7.63
CA TRP A 244 7.96 -1.28 8.27
C TRP A 244 7.20 0.05 8.30
N SER A 245 7.28 0.74 9.43
CA SER A 245 6.84 2.14 9.57
C SER A 245 8.05 3.04 9.74
N PHE A 246 7.88 4.31 9.34
CA PHE A 246 8.94 5.31 9.37
C PHE A 246 8.42 6.57 10.05
N ASP A 247 9.08 6.98 11.12
CA ASP A 247 8.94 8.27 11.76
C ASP A 247 10.13 9.14 11.31
N ASP A 248 9.96 9.79 10.15
CA ASP A 248 10.97 10.63 9.51
C ASP A 248 11.39 11.81 10.43
N GLU A 249 10.52 12.30 11.31
CA GLU A 249 10.82 13.39 12.24
C GLU A 249 11.69 12.93 13.41
N LYS A 250 11.38 11.76 13.99
CA LYS A 250 12.16 11.19 15.11
C LYS A 250 13.37 10.37 14.64
N GLY A 251 13.49 10.12 13.34
CA GLY A 251 14.50 9.24 12.77
C GLY A 251 14.37 7.80 13.30
N VAL A 252 13.15 7.27 13.39
CA VAL A 252 12.89 5.90 13.85
C VAL A 252 12.25 5.09 12.72
N VAL A 253 12.88 3.97 12.38
CA VAL A 253 12.27 2.94 11.53
C VAL A 253 11.86 1.78 12.42
N LYS A 254 10.61 1.34 12.32
CA LYS A 254 10.06 0.31 13.21
C LYS A 254 9.52 -0.87 12.44
N LEU A 255 9.88 -2.07 12.88
CA LEU A 255 9.27 -3.29 12.40
C LEU A 255 7.87 -3.42 13.02
N GLU A 256 6.83 -3.27 12.21
CA GLU A 256 5.43 -3.41 12.64
C GLU A 256 4.94 -4.86 12.55
N GLY A 257 5.60 -5.66 11.71
CA GLY A 257 5.43 -7.10 11.69
C GLY A 257 5.76 -7.74 10.36
N LEU A 258 5.05 -8.83 10.06
CA LEU A 258 5.22 -9.63 8.86
C LEU A 258 3.89 -9.78 8.16
N GLN A 259 3.92 -9.88 6.84
CA GLN A 259 2.76 -10.12 6.00
C GLN A 259 3.05 -11.12 4.89
N ALA A 260 2.03 -11.86 4.46
CA ALA A 260 2.14 -12.78 3.33
C ALA A 260 1.81 -12.07 2.01
N LEU A 261 2.69 -12.15 1.00
CA LEU A 261 2.51 -11.53 -0.31
C LEU A 261 2.70 -12.52 -1.45
N CYS A 262 1.96 -12.35 -2.55
CA CYS A 262 2.32 -13.04 -3.80
C CYS A 262 3.71 -12.57 -4.27
N PRO A 263 4.52 -13.44 -4.92
CA PRO A 263 5.82 -13.07 -5.46
C PRO A 263 5.81 -11.81 -6.36
N GLU A 264 4.77 -11.63 -7.17
CA GLU A 264 4.59 -10.49 -8.07
C GLU A 264 4.34 -9.19 -7.30
N VAL A 265 3.51 -9.27 -6.25
CA VAL A 265 3.21 -8.12 -5.37
C VAL A 265 4.46 -7.75 -4.57
N HIS A 266 5.15 -8.74 -4.03
CA HIS A 266 6.44 -8.55 -3.36
C HIS A 266 7.48 -7.90 -4.29
N LEU A 267 7.60 -8.37 -5.53
CA LEU A 267 8.49 -7.80 -6.54
C LEU A 267 8.17 -6.32 -6.82
N ALA A 268 6.89 -5.97 -6.92
CA ALA A 268 6.44 -4.59 -7.11
C ALA A 268 6.85 -3.66 -5.97
N LYS A 269 6.85 -4.13 -4.71
CA LYS A 269 7.31 -3.33 -3.56
C LYS A 269 8.78 -2.92 -3.67
N HIS A 270 9.59 -3.72 -4.35
CA HIS A 270 11.04 -3.53 -4.50
C HIS A 270 11.45 -3.06 -5.89
N VAL A 271 10.52 -2.52 -6.69
CA VAL A 271 10.76 -2.17 -8.10
C VAL A 271 11.97 -1.27 -8.35
N LEU A 272 12.24 -0.31 -7.44
CA LEU A 272 13.32 0.67 -7.58
C LEU A 272 14.73 0.08 -7.45
N VAL A 273 14.87 -1.07 -6.78
CA VAL A 273 16.16 -1.75 -6.61
C VAL A 273 16.33 -2.93 -7.57
N GLN A 274 15.37 -3.16 -8.48
CA GLN A 274 15.46 -4.23 -9.47
C GLN A 274 16.33 -3.81 -10.66
N ALA A 275 17.45 -4.51 -10.82
CA ALA A 275 18.38 -4.31 -11.94
C ALA A 275 17.99 -5.09 -13.20
N ASP A 276 17.19 -6.15 -13.08
CA ASP A 276 16.73 -6.93 -14.22
C ASP A 276 15.53 -6.24 -14.89
N ASP A 277 15.68 -5.90 -16.17
CA ASP A 277 14.67 -5.14 -16.91
C ASP A 277 13.33 -5.89 -17.04
N LYS A 278 13.35 -7.22 -17.16
CA LYS A 278 12.11 -8.01 -17.29
C LYS A 278 11.37 -8.03 -15.96
N LEU A 279 12.09 -8.25 -14.86
CA LEU A 279 11.52 -8.20 -13.51
C LEU A 279 10.99 -6.80 -13.20
N ARG A 280 11.70 -5.74 -13.58
CA ARG A 280 11.23 -4.35 -13.42
C ARG A 280 9.96 -4.09 -14.23
N GLN A 281 9.86 -4.59 -15.46
CA GLN A 281 8.63 -4.49 -16.26
C GLN A 281 7.46 -5.23 -15.62
N THR A 282 7.68 -6.45 -15.10
CA THR A 282 6.65 -7.19 -14.36
C THR A 282 6.20 -6.43 -13.12
N ALA A 283 7.15 -5.93 -12.32
CA ALA A 283 6.90 -5.13 -11.12
C ALA A 283 6.04 -3.88 -11.44
N MET A 284 6.43 -3.14 -12.48
CA MET A 284 5.74 -1.94 -12.94
C MET A 284 4.33 -2.25 -13.46
N TRP A 285 4.15 -3.36 -14.17
CA TRP A 285 2.82 -3.79 -14.61
C TRP A 285 1.93 -4.18 -13.43
N THR A 286 2.46 -4.93 -12.46
CA THR A 286 1.73 -5.28 -11.24
C THR A 286 1.33 -4.04 -10.45
N LEU A 287 2.22 -3.06 -10.31
CA LEU A 287 1.93 -1.79 -9.64
C LEU A 287 0.76 -1.05 -10.33
N GLN A 288 0.80 -0.92 -11.66
CA GLN A 288 -0.28 -0.31 -12.45
C GLN A 288 -1.60 -1.05 -12.29
N ALA A 289 -1.61 -2.37 -12.46
CA ALA A 289 -2.83 -3.17 -12.44
C ALA A 289 -3.48 -3.22 -11.04
N MET A 290 -2.68 -3.28 -9.97
CA MET A 290 -3.16 -3.33 -8.59
C MET A 290 -3.72 -2.00 -8.09
N ASN A 291 -3.17 -0.89 -8.58
CA ASN A 291 -3.58 0.45 -8.16
C ASN A 291 -4.49 1.17 -9.17
N GLU A 292 -4.83 0.53 -10.29
CA GLU A 292 -5.63 1.13 -11.37
C GLU A 292 -4.95 2.39 -11.94
N TRP A 293 -3.63 2.34 -12.09
CA TRP A 293 -2.82 3.45 -12.61
C TRP A 293 -2.50 3.27 -14.09
N SER A 294 -2.39 4.40 -14.78
CA SER A 294 -1.68 4.52 -16.04
C SER A 294 -0.17 4.41 -15.82
N ILE A 295 0.58 4.25 -16.92
CA ILE A 295 2.05 4.24 -16.86
C ILE A 295 2.60 5.57 -16.32
N MET A 296 2.01 6.70 -16.72
CA MET A 296 2.43 8.03 -16.28
C MET A 296 2.22 8.23 -14.78
N GLU A 297 1.09 7.76 -14.24
CA GLU A 297 0.79 7.81 -12.80
C GLU A 297 1.74 6.93 -11.99
N ALA A 298 2.04 5.72 -12.49
CA ALA A 298 3.01 4.84 -11.84
C ALA A 298 4.42 5.46 -11.84
N GLU A 299 4.86 6.06 -12.95
CA GLU A 299 6.14 6.78 -13.02
C GLU A 299 6.17 8.01 -12.11
N GLU A 300 5.09 8.80 -12.05
CA GLU A 300 4.98 9.95 -11.15
C GLU A 300 5.13 9.52 -9.68
N TYR A 301 4.46 8.42 -9.29
CA TYR A 301 4.59 7.84 -7.96
C TYR A 301 6.00 7.34 -7.68
N LEU A 302 6.64 6.63 -8.63
CA LEU A 302 8.02 6.16 -8.44
C LEU A 302 9.00 7.33 -8.24
N GLN A 303 8.87 8.40 -9.02
CA GLN A 303 9.70 9.60 -8.84
C GLN A 303 9.46 10.25 -7.47
N TYR A 304 8.22 10.24 -6.96
CA TYR A 304 7.94 10.67 -5.60
C TYR A 304 8.65 9.80 -4.57
N ILE A 305 8.60 8.47 -4.72
CA ILE A 305 9.27 7.53 -3.81
C ILE A 305 10.79 7.69 -3.86
N GLU A 306 11.39 7.88 -5.03
CA GLU A 306 12.83 8.16 -5.16
C GLU A 306 13.22 9.46 -4.44
N ARG A 307 12.42 10.54 -4.58
CA ARG A 307 12.64 11.78 -3.83
C ARG A 307 12.52 11.55 -2.32
N LEU A 308 11.55 10.74 -1.89
CA LEU A 308 11.38 10.39 -0.48
C LEU A 308 12.60 9.64 0.06
N ILE A 309 13.11 8.64 -0.67
CA ILE A 309 14.36 7.93 -0.33
C ILE A 309 15.53 8.93 -0.21
N GLN A 310 15.67 9.87 -1.14
CA GLN A 310 16.71 10.90 -1.08
C GLN A 310 16.60 11.79 0.17
N GLN A 311 15.39 12.11 0.64
CA GLN A 311 15.23 12.82 1.91
C GLN A 311 15.59 11.94 3.10
N ARG A 312 15.13 10.68 3.10
CA ARG A 312 15.41 9.72 4.17
C ARG A 312 16.89 9.38 4.31
N ASN A 313 17.64 9.43 3.21
CA ASN A 313 19.10 9.27 3.21
C ASN A 313 19.83 10.38 4.00
N LYS A 314 19.18 11.50 4.32
CA LYS A 314 19.75 12.59 5.12
C LYS A 314 19.50 12.43 6.62
N ILE A 315 18.68 11.45 7.01
CA ILE A 315 18.26 11.24 8.39
C ILE A 315 19.14 10.16 9.02
N SER A 316 19.53 10.37 10.28
CA SER A 316 20.14 9.32 11.09
C SER A 316 19.04 8.46 11.70
N TRP A 317 19.00 7.18 11.31
CA TRP A 317 17.93 6.28 11.68
C TRP A 317 18.31 5.38 12.87
N ARG A 318 17.36 5.21 13.78
CA ARG A 318 17.35 4.18 14.83
C ARG A 318 16.36 3.09 14.47
N LEU A 319 16.71 1.84 14.77
CA LEU A 319 15.94 0.67 14.40
C LEU A 319 15.16 0.12 15.60
N ASP A 320 13.84 0.23 15.56
CA ASP A 320 12.95 -0.35 16.56
C ASP A 320 12.51 -1.76 16.12
N LEU A 321 13.05 -2.76 16.82
CA LEU A 321 12.73 -4.18 16.66
C LEU A 321 11.94 -4.76 17.84
N SER A 322 11.29 -3.91 18.63
CA SER A 322 10.48 -4.33 19.80
C SER A 322 9.43 -5.39 19.44
N TRP A 323 8.92 -5.38 18.20
CA TRP A 323 7.99 -6.39 17.70
C TRP A 323 8.52 -7.84 17.76
N LEU A 324 9.83 -8.03 17.52
CA LEU A 324 10.51 -9.33 17.63
C LEU A 324 10.66 -9.75 19.10
N GLN A 325 11.05 -8.81 19.96
CA GLN A 325 11.24 -9.05 21.39
C GLN A 325 9.93 -9.46 22.06
N CYS A 326 8.81 -8.82 21.72
CA CYS A 326 7.47 -9.21 22.20
C CYS A 326 7.06 -10.63 21.79
N ARG A 327 7.75 -11.25 20.82
CA ARG A 327 7.55 -12.64 20.38
C ARG A 327 8.62 -13.60 20.90
N GLY A 328 9.45 -13.15 21.84
CA GLY A 328 10.51 -13.95 22.43
C GLY A 328 11.68 -14.23 21.49
N ILE A 329 11.87 -13.42 20.45
CA ILE A 329 13.00 -13.53 19.53
C ILE A 329 14.17 -12.73 20.08
N GLU A 330 15.30 -13.39 20.31
CA GLU A 330 16.52 -12.73 20.76
C GLU A 330 17.24 -12.06 19.59
N LEU A 331 17.53 -10.77 19.72
CA LEU A 331 18.23 -10.03 18.67
C LEU A 331 19.73 -10.35 18.68
N PRO A 332 20.36 -10.58 17.51
CA PRO A 332 21.81 -10.73 17.40
C PRO A 332 22.55 -9.47 17.86
N ASN A 333 23.71 -9.64 18.50
CA ASN A 333 24.52 -8.51 19.01
C ASN A 333 24.86 -7.48 17.93
N ALA A 334 25.08 -7.90 16.68
CA ALA A 334 25.41 -7.03 15.56
C ALA A 334 24.33 -5.97 15.24
N ILE A 335 23.13 -6.11 15.78
CA ILE A 335 22.00 -5.19 15.58
C ILE A 335 21.66 -4.41 16.84
N ARG A 336 22.09 -4.90 18.02
CA ARG A 336 21.90 -4.21 19.30
C ARG A 336 22.68 -2.89 19.39
N ASP A 337 23.83 -2.80 18.74
CA ASP A 337 24.71 -1.62 18.80
C ASP A 337 24.29 -0.47 17.86
N GLY A 338 23.12 -0.56 17.23
CA GLY A 338 22.57 0.51 16.39
C GLY A 338 21.03 0.59 16.41
N ALA A 339 20.40 0.04 17.45
CA ALA A 339 18.97 0.10 17.73
C ALA A 339 18.65 1.24 18.72
#